data_AF-A0A7W3LYV0-F1
#
_entry.id   AF-A0A7W3LYV0-F1
#
_cell.length_a   1.000
_cell.length_b   1.000
_cell.length_c   1.000
_cell.angle_alpha   90.00
_cell.angle_beta   90.00
_cell.angle_gamma   90.00
#
_symmetry.space_group_name_H-M   'P 1'
#
loop_
_entity.id
_entity.type
_entity.pdbx_description
1 polymer ?
#
loop_
_entity_poly.entity_id
_entity_poly.type
_entity_poly.pdbx_seq_one_letter_code
_entity_poly.pdbx_strand_id
1 'polypeptide(L)'
;MTASLTAALALAAALAPGPTLNASPVTDLTEGQKITVTGAGFRPGLQSVAVGLCREGYTGPGDCDLGGGATFVNVDAGGALPTVTLTARARFGGTDCTRRRCVIGAAPLPGKAPPAIVRANTAAVAVGFRGSPFQGGTAAPAAPAAPPAAESGPSTALWGATVAVLVLTGAGIAFAQRRTSRRRTP
;
A
#
# COMPACT_ATOMS: atom_id res chain seq x y z
N MET A 1 15.28 28.02 -10.97
CA MET A 1 15.48 26.62 -11.43
C MET A 1 15.63 25.68 -10.23
N THR A 2 14.61 25.61 -9.35
CA THR A 2 14.66 24.77 -8.13
C THR A 2 13.39 23.92 -7.95
N ALA A 3 12.35 24.16 -8.76
CA ALA A 3 11.09 23.39 -8.72
C ALA A 3 11.18 22.02 -9.44
N SER A 4 12.29 21.75 -10.15
CA SER A 4 12.40 20.57 -11.03
C SER A 4 13.00 19.33 -10.34
N LEU A 5 13.79 19.50 -9.26
CA LEU A 5 14.40 18.35 -8.57
C LEU A 5 13.40 17.65 -7.63
N THR A 6 12.52 18.40 -6.97
CA THR A 6 11.53 17.85 -6.02
C THR A 6 10.46 16.99 -6.70
N ALA A 7 10.04 17.36 -7.91
CA ALA A 7 9.07 16.58 -8.67
C ALA A 7 9.67 15.25 -9.19
N ALA A 8 10.95 15.24 -9.58
CA ALA A 8 11.62 14.06 -10.10
C ALA A 8 11.88 13.00 -9.00
N LEU A 9 12.25 13.42 -7.78
CA LEU A 9 12.43 12.49 -6.65
C LEU A 9 11.10 11.88 -6.18
N ALA A 10 10.01 12.63 -6.21
CA ALA A 10 8.68 12.13 -5.86
C ALA A 10 8.19 11.05 -6.85
N LEU A 11 8.49 11.21 -8.14
CA LEU A 11 8.13 10.22 -9.16
C LEU A 11 8.95 8.93 -9.04
N ALA A 12 10.24 9.03 -8.71
CA ALA A 12 11.12 7.87 -8.54
C ALA A 12 10.77 7.03 -7.29
N ALA A 13 10.36 7.67 -6.18
CA ALA A 13 9.91 6.96 -4.98
C ALA A 13 8.59 6.19 -5.19
N ALA A 14 7.71 6.69 -6.08
CA ALA A 14 6.47 6.00 -6.45
C ALA A 14 6.70 4.79 -7.39
N LEU A 15 7.89 4.68 -7.99
CA LEU A 15 8.27 3.61 -8.92
C LEU A 15 9.09 2.51 -8.24
N ALA A 16 9.44 2.65 -6.97
CA ALA A 16 10.09 1.58 -6.23
C ALA A 16 9.12 0.36 -6.20
N PRO A 17 9.55 -0.82 -6.66
CA PRO A 17 8.70 -2.00 -6.63
C PRO A 17 8.28 -2.26 -5.17
N GLY A 18 6.99 -2.58 -4.98
CA GLY A 18 6.46 -2.93 -3.67
C GLY A 18 7.18 -4.15 -3.06
N PRO A 19 6.89 -4.49 -1.79
CA PRO A 19 7.50 -5.63 -1.15
C PRO A 19 7.22 -6.92 -1.93
N THR A 20 8.15 -7.86 -1.84
CA THR A 20 8.04 -9.17 -2.45
C THR A 20 8.12 -10.25 -1.39
N LEU A 21 7.42 -11.35 -1.65
CA LEU A 21 7.53 -12.59 -0.89
C LEU A 21 8.03 -13.68 -1.80
N ASN A 22 8.91 -14.51 -1.26
CA ASN A 22 9.26 -15.79 -1.83
C ASN A 22 8.86 -16.87 -0.85
N ALA A 23 8.11 -17.86 -1.33
CA ALA A 23 7.72 -19.02 -0.55
C ALA A 23 7.97 -20.27 -1.37
N SER A 24 8.55 -21.29 -0.75
CA SER A 24 8.80 -22.57 -1.41
C SER A 24 8.71 -23.73 -0.42
N PRO A 25 8.03 -24.84 -0.79
CA PRO A 25 7.23 -25.00 -2.00
C PRO A 25 5.88 -24.26 -1.90
N VAL A 26 5.24 -23.99 -3.03
CA VAL A 26 3.89 -23.39 -3.09
C VAL A 26 2.91 -24.13 -4.01
N THR A 27 3.38 -25.11 -4.76
CA THR A 27 2.57 -25.97 -5.63
C THR A 27 2.55 -27.39 -5.11
N ASP A 28 1.51 -28.15 -5.49
CA ASP A 28 1.33 -29.57 -5.12
C ASP A 28 1.54 -29.87 -3.62
N LEU A 29 1.17 -28.90 -2.79
CA LEU A 29 1.36 -28.97 -1.34
C LEU A 29 0.57 -30.13 -0.75
N THR A 30 1.17 -30.77 0.23
CA THR A 30 0.56 -31.81 1.06
C THR A 30 0.44 -31.37 2.50
N GLU A 31 -0.50 -31.99 3.21
CA GLU A 31 -0.69 -31.76 4.64
C GLU A 31 0.62 -31.98 5.42
N GLY A 32 0.94 -31.04 6.31
CA GLY A 32 2.13 -31.07 7.15
C GLY A 32 3.42 -30.64 6.46
N GLN A 33 3.41 -30.43 5.15
CA GLN A 33 4.60 -30.03 4.40
C GLN A 33 5.13 -28.68 4.89
N LYS A 34 6.45 -28.54 5.03
CA LYS A 34 7.06 -27.29 5.46
C LYS A 34 7.24 -26.34 4.29
N ILE A 35 6.90 -25.08 4.51
CA ILE A 35 7.05 -24.00 3.53
C ILE A 35 7.99 -22.96 4.13
N THR A 36 9.08 -22.69 3.44
CA THR A 36 10.02 -21.63 3.81
C THR A 36 9.59 -20.34 3.16
N VAL A 37 9.47 -19.27 3.94
CA VAL A 37 9.03 -17.95 3.51
C VAL A 37 10.12 -16.93 3.80
N THR A 38 10.45 -16.12 2.81
CA THR A 38 11.31 -14.94 2.92
C THR A 38 10.64 -13.76 2.24
N GLY A 39 11.08 -12.55 2.57
CA GLY A 39 10.55 -11.34 1.94
C GLY A 39 11.53 -10.18 1.99
N ALA A 40 11.38 -9.26 1.05
CA ALA A 40 12.23 -8.09 0.90
C ALA A 40 11.46 -6.90 0.31
N GLY A 41 12.00 -5.68 0.46
CA GLY A 41 11.37 -4.46 -0.03
C GLY A 41 10.26 -3.92 0.86
N PHE A 42 10.13 -4.46 2.08
CA PHE A 42 9.27 -3.87 3.10
C PHE A 42 9.91 -2.60 3.65
N ARG A 43 9.10 -1.69 4.18
CA ARG A 43 9.59 -0.48 4.86
C ARG A 43 10.49 -0.89 6.03
N PRO A 44 11.77 -0.44 6.06
CA PRO A 44 12.70 -0.80 7.11
C PRO A 44 12.19 -0.50 8.53
N GLY A 45 12.47 -1.41 9.46
CA GLY A 45 12.12 -1.26 10.88
C GLY A 45 10.63 -1.39 11.21
N LEU A 46 9.77 -1.75 10.25
CA LEU A 46 8.37 -2.07 10.55
C LEU A 46 8.27 -3.20 11.57
N GLN A 47 7.44 -2.97 12.59
CA GLN A 47 7.19 -3.94 13.65
C GLN A 47 5.88 -4.68 13.41
N SER A 48 5.78 -5.92 13.90
CA SER A 48 4.53 -6.70 13.92
C SER A 48 3.90 -6.92 12.53
N VAL A 49 4.71 -7.28 11.55
CA VAL A 49 4.22 -7.75 10.24
C VAL A 49 3.75 -9.19 10.41
N ALA A 50 2.47 -9.45 10.14
CA ALA A 50 1.91 -10.80 10.16
C ALA A 50 2.41 -11.56 8.93
N VAL A 51 2.82 -12.81 9.09
CA VAL A 51 3.21 -13.73 8.01
C VAL A 51 2.48 -15.05 8.20
N GLY A 52 1.78 -15.55 7.20
CA GLY A 52 1.05 -16.82 7.34
C GLY A 52 0.32 -17.29 6.09
N LEU A 53 -0.12 -18.55 6.11
CA LEU A 53 -1.05 -19.10 5.13
C LEU A 53 -2.47 -18.58 5.45
N CYS A 54 -3.13 -17.96 4.48
CA CYS A 54 -4.42 -17.31 4.66
C CYS A 54 -5.36 -17.57 3.49
N ARG A 55 -6.65 -17.38 3.72
CA ARG A 55 -7.63 -17.20 2.64
C ARG A 55 -7.23 -15.99 1.78
N GLU A 56 -7.37 -16.09 0.47
CA GLU A 56 -7.19 -14.90 -0.40
C GLU A 56 -8.18 -13.80 0.00
N GLY A 57 -7.71 -12.55 0.08
CA GLY A 57 -8.52 -11.42 0.55
C GLY A 57 -8.73 -11.38 2.07
N TYR A 58 -7.83 -11.99 2.85
CA TYR A 58 -7.85 -11.95 4.32
C TYR A 58 -7.97 -10.51 4.84
N THR A 59 -8.77 -10.33 5.89
CA THR A 59 -9.04 -9.04 6.53
C THR A 59 -8.50 -8.96 7.96
N GLY A 60 -8.16 -10.11 8.53
CA GLY A 60 -7.61 -10.20 9.87
C GLY A 60 -7.03 -11.59 10.17
N PRO A 61 -6.48 -11.78 11.37
CA PRO A 61 -5.78 -13.01 11.73
C PRO A 61 -6.66 -14.26 11.71
N GLY A 62 -7.99 -14.13 11.89
CA GLY A 62 -8.92 -15.26 11.81
C GLY A 62 -9.07 -15.87 10.41
N ASP A 63 -8.67 -15.15 9.36
CA ASP A 63 -8.62 -15.65 7.98
C ASP A 63 -7.35 -16.46 7.69
N CYS A 64 -6.44 -16.59 8.67
CA CYS A 64 -5.13 -17.20 8.54
C CYS A 64 -4.97 -18.44 9.41
N ASP A 65 -4.01 -19.28 9.03
CA ASP A 65 -3.72 -20.53 9.67
C ASP A 65 -2.86 -20.36 10.93
N LEU A 66 -3.48 -19.94 12.03
CA LEU A 66 -2.78 -19.63 13.27
C LEU A 66 -2.03 -20.83 13.87
N GLY A 67 -2.58 -22.03 13.78
CA GLY A 67 -1.86 -23.22 14.25
C GLY A 67 -0.85 -23.79 13.25
N GLY A 68 -0.77 -23.23 12.04
CA GLY A 68 0.14 -23.63 10.96
C GLY A 68 1.47 -22.90 11.02
N GLY A 69 1.70 -22.08 12.05
CA GLY A 69 2.89 -21.27 12.22
C GLY A 69 2.75 -19.83 11.72
N ALA A 70 1.54 -19.36 11.43
CA ALA A 70 1.33 -17.94 11.19
C ALA A 70 1.80 -17.13 12.41
N THR A 71 2.56 -16.06 12.17
CA THR A 71 3.31 -15.37 13.22
C THR A 71 3.50 -13.89 12.91
N PHE A 72 4.01 -13.13 13.88
CA PHE A 72 4.44 -11.76 13.70
C PHE A 72 5.97 -11.69 13.64
N VAL A 73 6.48 -10.93 12.69
CA VAL A 73 7.91 -10.66 12.53
C VAL A 73 8.17 -9.17 12.46
N ASN A 74 9.44 -8.81 12.67
CA ASN A 74 9.91 -7.44 12.49
C ASN A 74 10.78 -7.37 11.24
N VAL A 75 10.61 -6.30 10.48
CA VAL A 75 11.42 -6.00 9.30
C VAL A 75 12.75 -5.43 9.76
N ASP A 76 13.85 -5.93 9.19
CA ASP A 76 15.18 -5.43 9.50
C ASP A 76 15.46 -4.03 8.90
N ALA A 77 16.68 -3.53 9.10
CA ALA A 77 17.10 -2.22 8.59
C ALA A 77 17.23 -2.18 7.05
N GLY A 78 17.35 -3.33 6.39
CA GLY A 78 17.41 -3.48 4.94
C GLY A 78 16.04 -3.67 4.27
N GLY A 79 14.96 -3.78 5.05
CA GLY A 79 13.62 -4.03 4.52
C GLY A 79 13.32 -5.52 4.29
N ALA A 80 14.08 -6.43 4.89
CA ALA A 80 13.88 -7.87 4.79
C ALA A 80 13.11 -8.44 5.99
N LEU A 81 12.32 -9.47 5.72
CA LEU A 81 11.72 -10.31 6.75
C LEU A 81 12.72 -11.40 7.17
N PRO A 82 12.74 -11.80 8.46
CA PRO A 82 13.41 -13.04 8.83
C PRO A 82 12.76 -14.23 8.14
N THR A 83 13.53 -15.31 7.95
CA THR A 83 13.00 -16.55 7.41
C THR A 83 11.93 -17.14 8.34
N VAL A 84 10.75 -17.42 7.80
CA VAL A 84 9.63 -18.04 8.52
C VAL A 84 9.37 -19.42 7.93
N THR A 85 9.17 -20.42 8.77
CA THR A 85 8.75 -21.76 8.36
C THR A 85 7.29 -21.98 8.73
N LEU A 86 6.44 -22.14 7.73
CA LEU A 86 5.03 -22.49 7.88
C LEU A 86 4.83 -23.99 7.68
N THR A 87 3.71 -24.51 8.18
CA THR A 87 3.23 -25.87 7.94
C THR A 87 1.99 -25.80 7.06
N ALA A 88 2.04 -26.43 5.90
CA ALA A 88 0.93 -26.48 4.96
C ALA A 88 -0.24 -27.25 5.58
N ARG A 89 -1.38 -26.57 5.73
CA ARG A 89 -2.65 -27.18 6.11
C ARG A 89 -3.73 -26.67 5.19
N ALA A 90 -4.37 -27.56 4.45
CA ALA A 90 -5.38 -27.14 3.50
C ALA A 90 -6.63 -26.62 4.20
N ARG A 91 -6.83 -26.97 5.48
CA ARG A 91 -8.01 -26.57 6.26
C ARG A 91 -7.64 -25.92 7.59
N PHE A 92 -8.21 -24.75 7.84
CA PHE A 92 -8.03 -23.97 9.07
C PHE A 92 -9.13 -22.91 9.18
N GLY A 93 -9.60 -22.58 10.38
CA GLY A 93 -10.53 -21.45 10.60
C GLY A 93 -11.78 -21.44 9.71
N GLY A 94 -12.32 -22.62 9.33
CA GLY A 94 -13.44 -22.73 8.37
C GLY A 94 -13.07 -22.48 6.89
N THR A 95 -11.79 -22.30 6.60
CA THR A 95 -11.21 -22.25 5.25
C THR A 95 -10.78 -23.62 4.77
N ASP A 96 -11.05 -23.90 3.49
CA ASP A 96 -10.57 -25.08 2.77
C ASP A 96 -9.91 -24.63 1.45
N CYS A 97 -8.59 -24.60 1.43
CA CYS A 97 -7.75 -24.18 0.31
C CYS A 97 -7.79 -25.14 -0.89
N THR A 98 -8.44 -26.31 -0.76
CA THR A 98 -8.72 -27.16 -1.92
C THR A 98 -9.97 -26.70 -2.68
N ARG A 99 -10.81 -25.87 -2.05
CA ARG A 99 -12.10 -25.39 -2.59
C ARG A 99 -12.14 -23.89 -2.84
N ARG A 100 -11.13 -23.14 -2.39
CA ARG A 100 -10.96 -21.71 -2.67
C ARG A 100 -9.48 -21.35 -2.76
N ARG A 101 -9.20 -20.19 -3.32
CA ARG A 101 -7.84 -19.64 -3.37
C ARG A 101 -7.35 -19.27 -1.97
N CYS A 102 -6.10 -19.64 -1.72
CA CYS A 102 -5.35 -19.28 -0.53
C CYS A 102 -4.00 -18.70 -0.94
N VAL A 103 -3.40 -17.93 -0.04
CA VAL A 103 -2.11 -17.27 -0.26
C VAL A 103 -1.26 -17.41 1.00
N ILE A 104 0.06 -17.40 0.83
CA ILE A 104 0.96 -16.98 1.90
C ILE A 104 1.04 -15.46 1.84
N GLY A 105 0.54 -14.79 2.87
CA GLY A 105 0.51 -13.34 2.96
C GLY A 105 1.50 -12.81 3.99
N ALA A 106 2.01 -11.61 3.73
CA ALA A 106 2.68 -10.78 4.72
C ALA A 106 2.12 -9.36 4.70
N ALA A 107 1.65 -8.86 5.84
CA ALA A 107 1.09 -7.53 5.97
C ALA A 107 1.15 -7.01 7.41
N PRO A 108 1.33 -5.70 7.64
CA PRO A 108 1.07 -5.08 8.94
C PRO A 108 -0.39 -5.30 9.34
N LEU A 109 -0.65 -5.53 10.62
CA LEU A 109 -2.02 -5.67 11.11
C LEU A 109 -2.84 -4.38 10.88
N PRO A 110 -4.09 -4.50 10.39
CA PRO A 110 -5.03 -3.39 10.40
C PRO A 110 -5.16 -2.80 11.82
N GLY A 111 -5.19 -1.47 11.91
CA GLY A 111 -5.25 -0.75 13.19
C GLY A 111 -3.92 -0.62 13.94
N LYS A 112 -2.84 -1.26 13.49
CA LYS A 112 -1.47 -1.04 13.98
C LYS A 112 -0.65 -0.10 13.11
N ALA A 113 -1.09 0.15 11.88
CA ALA A 113 -0.52 1.12 10.97
C ALA A 113 -1.61 1.81 10.14
N PRO A 114 -1.36 3.04 9.62
CA PRO A 114 -2.27 3.70 8.70
C PRO A 114 -2.54 2.84 7.45
N PRO A 115 -3.74 2.90 6.84
CA PRO A 115 -4.10 2.08 5.68
C PRO A 115 -3.11 2.19 4.51
N ALA A 116 -2.53 3.38 4.29
CA ALA A 116 -1.50 3.58 3.26
C ALA A 116 -0.23 2.76 3.54
N ILE A 117 0.20 2.67 4.81
CA ILE A 117 1.34 1.86 5.22
C ILE A 117 1.04 0.38 5.07
N VAL A 118 -0.16 -0.07 5.48
CA VAL A 118 -0.58 -1.47 5.29
C VAL A 118 -0.53 -1.84 3.81
N ARG A 119 -1.16 -1.06 2.93
CA ARG A 119 -1.16 -1.31 1.49
C ARG A 119 0.24 -1.34 0.88
N ALA A 120 1.08 -0.36 1.23
CA ALA A 120 2.45 -0.28 0.70
C ALA A 120 3.37 -1.40 1.22
N ASN A 121 2.96 -2.13 2.27
CA ASN A 121 3.77 -3.16 2.92
C ASN A 121 3.07 -4.52 2.94
N THR A 122 2.17 -4.77 1.98
CA THR A 122 1.48 -6.05 1.82
C THR A 122 2.04 -6.79 0.62
N ALA A 123 2.37 -8.07 0.79
CA ALA A 123 2.78 -8.97 -0.27
C ALA A 123 2.11 -10.34 -0.08
N ALA A 124 1.93 -11.07 -1.18
CA ALA A 124 1.33 -12.39 -1.16
C ALA A 124 1.87 -13.30 -2.26
N VAL A 125 1.83 -14.62 -2.02
CA VAL A 125 2.15 -15.67 -3.00
C VAL A 125 1.01 -16.68 -2.99
N ALA A 126 0.49 -17.05 -4.16
CA ALA A 126 -0.58 -18.04 -4.25
C ALA A 126 -0.07 -19.44 -3.88
N VAL A 127 -0.92 -20.25 -3.27
CA VAL A 127 -0.62 -21.64 -2.96
C VAL A 127 -1.60 -22.58 -3.65
N GLY A 128 -1.10 -23.74 -4.06
CA GLY A 128 -1.86 -24.83 -4.63
C GLY A 128 -1.62 -26.11 -3.86
N PHE A 129 -2.68 -26.70 -3.31
CA PHE A 129 -2.64 -28.02 -2.71
C PHE A 129 -2.83 -29.09 -3.76
N ARG A 130 -2.22 -30.25 -3.55
CA ARG A 130 -2.35 -31.40 -4.46
C ARG A 130 -3.81 -31.77 -4.65
N GLY A 131 -4.22 -31.91 -5.92
CA GLY A 131 -5.60 -32.24 -6.28
C GLY A 131 -6.57 -31.05 -6.21
N SER A 132 -6.11 -29.85 -5.83
CA SER A 132 -6.90 -28.63 -5.97
C SER A 132 -6.79 -28.06 -7.38
N PRO A 133 -7.81 -27.34 -7.88
CA PRO A 133 -7.74 -26.65 -9.16
C PRO A 133 -6.94 -25.33 -9.08
N PHE A 134 -6.48 -24.94 -7.88
CA PHE A 134 -5.75 -23.70 -7.66
C PHE A 134 -4.25 -23.96 -7.77
N GLN A 135 -3.59 -23.17 -8.61
CA GLN A 135 -2.15 -23.26 -8.80
C GLN A 135 -1.43 -22.35 -7.80
N GLY A 136 -0.29 -22.84 -7.30
CA GLY A 136 0.65 -22.03 -6.54
C GLY A 136 1.57 -21.21 -7.44
N GLY A 137 2.27 -20.25 -6.84
CA GLY A 137 3.22 -19.38 -7.54
C GLY A 137 2.98 -17.91 -7.23
N THR A 138 3.61 -17.02 -8.00
CA THR A 138 3.47 -15.58 -7.80
C THR A 138 1.99 -15.20 -7.80
N ALA A 139 1.50 -14.60 -6.70
CA ALA A 139 0.16 -14.04 -6.72
C ALA A 139 0.14 -12.97 -7.82
N ALA A 140 -0.93 -12.92 -8.61
CA ALA A 140 -1.11 -11.81 -9.54
C ALA A 140 -0.91 -10.50 -8.75
N PRO A 141 -0.14 -9.53 -9.28
CA PRO A 141 0.03 -8.25 -8.59
C PRO A 141 -1.35 -7.75 -8.19
N ALA A 142 -1.50 -7.31 -6.93
CA ALA A 142 -2.68 -6.53 -6.58
C ALA A 142 -2.79 -5.44 -7.65
N ALA A 143 -3.89 -5.44 -8.41
CA ALA A 143 -4.09 -4.46 -9.46
C ALA A 143 -3.71 -3.09 -8.88
N PRO A 144 -2.85 -2.30 -9.56
CA PRO A 144 -2.39 -1.04 -8.99
C PRO A 144 -3.62 -0.30 -8.50
N ALA A 145 -3.59 0.09 -7.22
CA ALA A 145 -4.68 0.84 -6.64
C ALA A 145 -5.00 1.95 -7.63
N ALA A 146 -6.27 2.01 -8.06
CA ALA A 146 -6.72 3.10 -8.93
C ALA A 146 -6.15 4.39 -8.33
N PRO A 147 -5.51 5.26 -9.14
CA PRO A 147 -4.93 6.50 -8.63
C PRO A 147 -5.98 7.13 -7.72
N PRO A 148 -5.61 7.59 -6.50
CA PRO A 148 -6.58 8.18 -5.60
C PRO A 148 -7.37 9.19 -6.42
N ALA A 149 -8.70 9.00 -6.46
CA ALA A 149 -9.59 9.95 -7.12
C ALA A 149 -9.14 11.32 -6.63
N ALA A 150 -8.72 12.18 -7.57
CA ALA A 150 -8.07 13.44 -7.25
C ALA A 150 -8.81 14.05 -6.08
N GLU A 151 -8.18 14.04 -4.91
CA GLU A 151 -8.78 14.65 -3.73
C GLU A 151 -9.08 16.05 -4.19
N SER A 152 -10.37 16.41 -4.21
CA SER A 152 -10.84 17.74 -4.55
C SER A 152 -10.35 18.66 -3.44
N GLY A 153 -9.05 18.97 -3.48
CA GLY A 153 -8.43 20.04 -2.75
C GLY A 153 -9.14 21.34 -3.10
N PRO A 154 -9.06 22.35 -2.22
CA PRO A 154 -9.84 23.57 -2.31
C PRO A 154 -9.72 24.14 -3.73
N SER A 155 -10.86 24.22 -4.41
CA SER A 155 -10.97 24.39 -5.86
C SER A 155 -10.04 25.50 -6.33
N THR A 156 -9.21 25.23 -7.35
CA THR A 156 -8.42 26.28 -8.03
C THR A 156 -9.29 27.45 -8.50
N ALA A 157 -10.58 27.21 -8.72
CA ALA A 157 -11.60 28.22 -8.95
C ALA A 157 -11.81 29.21 -7.77
N LEU A 158 -11.79 28.74 -6.52
CA LEU A 158 -11.89 29.61 -5.33
C LEU A 158 -10.64 30.48 -5.15
N TRP A 159 -9.45 29.92 -5.40
CA TRP A 159 -8.21 30.69 -5.36
C TRP A 159 -8.15 31.71 -6.51
N GLY A 160 -8.57 31.33 -7.72
CA GLY A 160 -8.69 32.24 -8.86
C GLY A 160 -9.66 33.40 -8.58
N ALA A 161 -10.81 33.10 -7.99
CA ALA A 161 -11.79 34.12 -7.60
C ALA A 161 -11.24 35.07 -6.52
N THR A 162 -10.52 34.54 -5.52
CA THR A 162 -9.91 35.37 -4.46
C THR A 162 -8.83 36.30 -5.01
N VAL A 163 -7.97 35.81 -5.92
CA VAL A 163 -6.95 36.64 -6.57
C VAL A 163 -7.58 37.71 -7.46
N ALA A 164 -8.62 37.37 -8.24
CA ALA A 164 -9.31 38.33 -9.09
C ALA A 164 -9.96 39.47 -8.29
N VAL A 165 -10.59 39.16 -7.15
CA VAL A 165 -11.18 40.17 -6.25
C VAL A 165 -10.11 41.09 -5.64
N LEU A 166 -8.95 40.56 -5.25
CA LEU A 166 -7.85 41.38 -4.72
C LEU A 166 -7.26 42.33 -5.78
N VAL A 167 -7.14 41.87 -7.04
CA VAL A 167 -6.65 42.71 -8.14
C VAL A 167 -7.66 43.81 -8.50
N LEU A 168 -8.96 43.48 -8.54
CA LEU A 168 -10.01 44.45 -8.85
C LEU A 168 -10.18 45.52 -7.77
N THR A 169 -10.08 45.15 -6.49
CA THR A 169 -10.12 46.11 -5.38
C THR A 169 -8.89 47.02 -5.37
N GLY A 170 -7.69 46.47 -5.60
CA GLY A 170 -6.46 47.24 -5.74
C GLY A 170 -6.50 48.24 -6.91
N ALA A 171 -7.00 47.82 -8.07
CA ALA A 171 -7.14 48.69 -9.24
C ALA A 171 -8.18 49.81 -9.02
N GLY A 172 -9.29 49.52 -8.34
CA GLY A 172 -10.30 50.52 -7.99
C GLY A 172 -9.76 51.62 -7.07
N ILE A 173 -8.97 51.24 -6.05
CA ILE A 173 -8.34 52.18 -5.12
C ILE A 173 -7.31 53.05 -5.85
N ALA A 174 -6.47 52.48 -6.72
CA ALA A 174 -5.49 53.22 -7.50
C ALA A 174 -6.15 54.21 -8.50
N PHE A 175 -7.27 53.82 -9.11
CA PHE A 175 -8.00 54.68 -10.04
C PHE A 175 -8.73 55.83 -9.32
N ALA A 176 -9.29 55.56 -8.14
CA ALA A 176 -9.88 56.60 -7.29
C ALA A 176 -8.82 57.61 -6.84
N GLN A 177 -7.64 57.16 -6.39
CA GLN A 177 -6.54 58.04 -5.98
C GLN A 177 -5.98 58.89 -7.13
N ARG A 178 -5.91 58.35 -8.36
CA ARG A 178 -5.52 59.12 -9.56
C ARG A 178 -6.54 60.19 -9.97
N ARG A 179 -7.84 59.94 -9.73
CA ARG A 179 -8.89 60.94 -10.00
C ARG A 179 -8.91 62.07 -8.98
N THR A 180 -8.69 61.79 -7.70
CA THR A 180 -8.60 62.82 -6.66
C THR A 180 -7.36 63.68 -6.78
N SER A 181 -6.22 63.12 -7.19
CA SER A 181 -4.99 63.88 -7.45
C SER A 181 -5.11 64.79 -8.67
N ARG A 182 -5.79 64.37 -9.75
CA ARG A 182 -6.05 65.24 -10.92
C ARG A 182 -7.05 66.37 -10.69
N ARG A 183 -7.92 66.27 -9.68
CA ARG A 183 -8.88 67.33 -9.32
C ARG A 183 -8.31 68.38 -8.34
N ARG A 184 -7.10 68.17 -7.82
CA ARG A 184 -6.45 69.05 -6.84
C ARG A 184 -5.33 69.92 -7.41
N THR A 185 -5.12 69.89 -8.72
CA THR A 185 -4.20 70.82 -9.40
C THR A 185 -5.03 71.93 -10.05
N PRO A 186 -4.85 73.21 -9.64
CA PRO A 186 -5.62 74.36 -10.12
C PRO A 186 -5.34 74.70 -11.59
#